data_AF-A0A9J5Y590-F1
#
_entry.id   AF-A0A9J5Y590-F1
#
_cell.length_a   1.000
_cell.length_b   1.000
_cell.length_c   1.000
_cell.angle_alpha   90.00
_cell.angle_beta   90.00
_cell.angle_gamma   90.00
#
_symmetry.space_group_name_H-M   'P 1'
#
loop_
_entity.id
_entity.type
_entity.pdbx_description
1 polymer ?
#
loop_
_entity_poly.entity_id
_entity_poly.type
_entity_poly.pdbx_seq_one_letter_code
_entity_poly.pdbx_strand_id
1 'polypeptide(L)' 'MSLIHQHPYYVGKVLITQHTFMPGAKIGYDKRTQRKQVLVSWKNSSDPAPGLYSMEMDPKNAQFVLKWNRTTEYWATD' A
#
# COMPACT_ATOMS: atom_id res chain seq x y z
N MET A 1 -2.36 -22.21 13.10
CA MET A 1 -0.98 -21.83 13.46
C MET A 1 -0.21 -21.61 12.17
N SER A 2 0.22 -20.37 11.88
CA SER A 2 1.19 -20.14 10.80
C SER A 2 2.36 -19.38 11.39
N LEU A 3 3.48 -20.09 11.55
CA LEU A 3 4.76 -19.54 11.98
C LEU A 3 5.28 -18.62 10.88
N ILE A 4 5.66 -17.39 11.23
CA ILE A 4 6.29 -16.45 10.30
C ILE A 4 7.75 -16.29 10.70
N HIS A 5 8.64 -16.83 9.89
CA HIS A 5 10.08 -16.57 9.97
C HIS A 5 10.31 -15.10 9.59
N GLN A 6 10.87 -14.31 10.51
CA GLN A 6 11.04 -12.86 10.33
C GLN A 6 12.34 -12.56 9.57
N HIS A 7 12.24 -11.82 8.45
CA HIS A 7 13.37 -11.11 7.86
C HIS A 7 13.33 -9.62 8.26
N PRO A 8 14.48 -9.01 8.64
CA PRO A 8 14.51 -7.79 9.45
C PRO A 8 14.39 -6.45 8.69
N TYR A 9 14.01 -6.42 7.42
CA TYR A 9 13.97 -5.17 6.65
C TYR A 9 12.55 -4.80 6.16
N TYR A 10 11.69 -4.41 7.09
CA TYR A 10 10.46 -3.68 6.77
C TYR A 10 10.27 -2.56 7.80
N VAL A 11 10.91 -1.42 7.55
CA VAL A 11 10.61 -0.17 8.27
C VAL A 11 9.13 0.16 8.00
N GLY A 12 8.32 0.10 9.06
CA GLY A 12 6.92 0.53 9.03
C GLY A 12 5.93 -0.53 8.51
N LYS A 13 6.01 -1.76 9.03
CA LYS A 13 5.03 -2.82 8.79
C LYS A 13 3.62 -2.39 9.29
N VAL A 14 2.91 -1.59 8.50
CA VAL A 14 1.45 -1.55 8.53
C VAL A 14 1.02 -2.99 8.25
N LEU A 15 0.37 -3.62 9.22
CA LEU A 15 -0.14 -4.98 9.08
C LEU A 15 -1.31 -4.95 8.08
N ILE A 16 -1.01 -4.91 6.79
CA ILE A 16 -1.95 -5.26 5.73
C ILE A 16 -1.94 -6.78 5.62
N THR A 17 -2.35 -7.45 6.69
CA THR A 17 -2.76 -8.84 6.61
C THR A 17 -4.23 -8.85 6.26
N GLN A 18 -4.48 -9.11 4.98
CA GLN A 18 -5.71 -9.66 4.41
C GLN A 18 -6.89 -8.70 4.35
N HIS A 19 -6.95 -7.89 3.29
CA HIS A 19 -8.17 -7.25 2.78
C HIS A 19 -8.96 -6.33 3.72
N THR A 20 -8.51 -6.14 4.95
CA THR A 20 -9.24 -5.43 6.00
C THR A 20 -8.32 -4.40 6.59
N PHE A 21 -8.67 -3.13 6.42
CA PHE A 21 -8.10 -2.07 7.22
C PHE A 21 -8.39 -2.38 8.68
N MET A 22 -7.35 -2.71 9.46
CA MET A 22 -7.53 -2.80 10.91
C MET A 22 -7.98 -1.42 11.41
N PRO A 23 -8.93 -1.35 12.36
CA PRO A 23 -9.31 -0.08 12.97
C PRO A 23 -8.06 0.66 13.46
N GLY A 24 -7.86 1.88 12.97
CA GLY A 24 -6.69 2.71 13.30
C GLY A 24 -5.49 2.60 12.34
N ALA A 25 -5.52 1.72 11.34
CA ALA A 25 -4.56 1.75 10.25
C ALA A 25 -4.69 3.07 9.47
N LYS A 26 -3.56 3.72 9.21
CA LYS A 26 -3.51 4.98 8.46
C LYS A 26 -2.90 4.73 7.10
N ILE A 27 -3.51 5.30 6.07
CA ILE A 27 -2.92 5.46 4.75
C ILE A 27 -2.90 6.94 4.44
N GLY A 28 -1.73 7.46 4.11
CA GLY A 28 -1.60 8.84 3.72
C GLY A 28 -0.16 9.26 3.47
N TYR A 29 0.03 10.57 3.50
CA TYR A 29 1.31 11.23 3.32
C TYR A 29 1.79 11.84 4.64
N ASP A 30 2.96 11.41 5.11
CA ASP A 30 3.64 12.03 6.24
C ASP A 30 4.39 13.27 5.76
N LYS A 31 3.84 14.45 6.05
CA LYS A 31 4.43 15.75 5.67
C LYS A 31 5.77 16.02 6.35
N ARG A 32 6.02 15.44 7.53
CA ARG A 32 7.27 15.65 8.28
C ARG A 32 8.41 14.86 7.68
N THR A 33 8.16 13.61 7.27
CA THR A 33 9.18 12.76 6.64
C THR A 33 9.17 12.81 5.12
N GLN A 34 8.20 13.51 4.53
CA GLN A 34 7.90 13.57 3.10
C GLN A 34 7.70 12.20 2.45
N ARG A 35 7.20 11.22 3.21
CA ARG A 35 6.98 9.84 2.75
C ARG A 35 5.50 9.56 2.55
N LYS A 36 5.16 8.95 1.43
CA LYS A 36 3.84 8.35 1.18
C LYS A 36 3.85 6.87 1.52
N GLN A 37 2.74 6.38 2.05
CA GLN A 37 2.48 4.95 2.14
C GLN A 37 1.87 4.47 0.81
N VAL A 38 2.33 3.31 0.34
CA VAL A 38 1.88 2.71 -0.92
C VAL A 38 1.32 1.33 -0.63
N LEU A 39 0.07 1.09 -1.01
CA LEU A 39 -0.50 -0.25 -1.06
C LEU A 39 -0.15 -0.88 -2.39
N VAL A 40 0.25 -2.15 -2.37
CA VAL A 40 0.50 -2.92 -3.60
C VAL A 40 -0.41 -4.14 -3.57
N SER A 41 -1.12 -4.36 -4.67
CA SER A 41 -1.94 -5.55 -4.88
C SER A 41 -1.09 -6.82 -4.82
N TRP A 42 -1.75 -7.95 -4.63
CA TRP A 42 -1.13 -9.25 -4.86
C TRP A 42 -1.09 -9.56 -6.35
N LYS A 43 -0.15 -10.41 -6.75
CA LYS A 43 -0.04 -10.87 -8.14
C LYS A 43 -1.29 -11.60 -8.58
N ASN A 44 -1.87 -12.40 -7.68
CA ASN A 44 -3.20 -13.00 -7.83
C ASN A 44 -3.72 -13.46 -6.45
N SER A 45 -4.88 -14.11 -6.42
CA SER A 45 -5.51 -14.58 -5.17
C SER A 45 -4.70 -15.62 -4.40
N SER A 46 -3.80 -16.34 -5.06
CA SER A 46 -3.00 -17.44 -4.48
C SER A 46 -1.54 -17.04 -4.22
N ASP A 47 -1.01 -16.05 -4.95
CA ASP A 47 0.37 -15.59 -4.86
C ASP A 47 0.43 -14.17 -4.24
N PRO A 48 0.87 -14.05 -2.98
CA PRO A 48 0.96 -12.76 -2.28
C PRO A 48 2.15 -11.90 -2.73
N ALA A 49 2.92 -12.34 -3.73
CA ALA A 49 3.94 -11.51 -4.34
C ALA A 49 3.33 -10.19 -4.87
N PRO A 50 4.12 -9.11 -4.97
CA PRO A 50 3.63 -7.83 -5.50
C PRO A 50 3.01 -7.95 -6.90
N GLY A 51 1.79 -7.43 -7.05
CA GLY A 51 1.03 -7.36 -8.29
C GLY A 51 1.20 -6.04 -9.04
N LEU A 52 0.39 -5.86 -10.09
CA LEU A 52 0.50 -4.73 -11.02
C LEU A 52 -0.16 -3.44 -10.52
N TYR A 53 -1.15 -3.55 -9.63
CA TYR A 53 -1.87 -2.38 -9.12
C TYR A 53 -1.25 -1.87 -7.83
N SER A 54 -1.16 -0.55 -7.68
CA SER A 54 -0.75 0.10 -6.44
C SER A 54 -1.59 1.34 -6.15
N MET A 55 -1.89 1.60 -4.88
CA MET A 55 -2.63 2.79 -4.44
C MET A 55 -1.76 3.65 -3.52
N GLU A 56 -1.79 4.95 -3.73
CA GLU A 56 -1.05 5.92 -2.93
C GLU A 56 -1.78 7.27 -2.84
N MET A 57 -1.51 8.04 -1.79
CA MET A 57 -2.01 9.40 -1.66
C MET A 57 -1.14 10.37 -2.47
N ASP A 58 -1.74 11.14 -3.36
CA ASP A 58 -1.12 12.31 -3.98
C ASP A 58 -1.32 13.53 -3.07
N PRO A 59 -0.25 14.03 -2.42
CA PRO A 59 -0.36 15.17 -1.52
C PRO A 59 -0.63 16.50 -2.25
N LYS A 60 -0.42 16.57 -3.58
CA LYS A 60 -0.65 17.80 -4.35
C LYS A 60 -2.13 18.06 -4.57
N ASN A 61 -2.84 17.02 -5.01
CA ASN A 61 -4.26 17.08 -5.32
C ASN A 61 -5.13 16.56 -4.17
N ALA A 62 -4.51 16.15 -3.05
CA ALA A 62 -5.18 15.59 -1.88
C ALA A 62 -6.08 14.38 -2.18
N GLN A 63 -5.74 13.60 -3.21
CA GLN A 63 -6.51 12.47 -3.72
C GLN A 63 -5.76 11.15 -3.54
N PHE A 64 -6.48 10.03 -3.53
CA PHE A 64 -5.88 8.71 -3.70
C PHE A 64 -5.81 8.35 -5.17
N VAL A 65 -4.64 7.89 -5.60
CA VAL A 65 -4.38 7.48 -6.98
C VAL A 65 -4.11 5.99 -7.03
N LEU A 66 -4.86 5.30 -7.87
CA LEU A 66 -4.61 3.92 -8.27
C LEU A 66 -3.75 3.92 -9.54
N LYS A 67 -2.63 3.21 -9.50
CA LYS A 67 -1.68 3.10 -10.59
C LYS A 67 -1.57 1.66 -11.08
N TRP A 68 -1.44 1.51 -12.39
CA TRP A 68 -1.01 0.29 -13.05
C TRP A 68 0.49 0.34 -13.32
N ASN A 69 1.18 -0.76 -13.03
CA ASN A 69 2.63 -0.90 -13.14
C ASN A 69 3.43 0.21 -12.42
N ARG A 70 2.86 0.76 -11.33
CA ARG A 70 3.42 1.85 -10.48
C ARG A 70 3.64 3.20 -11.17
N THR A 71 3.39 3.31 -12.46
CA THR A 71 3.71 4.51 -13.26
C THR A 71 2.47 5.13 -13.88
N THR A 72 1.59 4.31 -14.46
CA THR A 72 0.40 4.79 -15.16
C THR A 72 -0.74 4.99 -14.18
N GLU A 73 -1.26 6.21 -14.10
CA GLU A 73 -2.50 6.46 -13.39
C GLU A 73 -3.66 5.75 -14.08
N TYR A 74 -4.37 4.90 -13.33
CA TYR A 74 -5.53 4.17 -13.80
C TYR A 74 -6.82 4.85 -13.31
N TRP A 75 -6.82 5.36 -12.08
CA TRP A 75 -7.96 6.01 -11.46
C TRP A 75 -7.52 6.93 -10.31
N ALA A 76 -8.29 7.97 -10.02
CA ALA A 76 -8.12 8.82 -8.85
C ALA A 76 -9.47 9.12 -8.20
N THR A 77 -9.46 9.37 -6.88
CA THR A 77 -10.63 9.90 -6.16
C THR A 77 -10.84 11.38 -6.50
N ASP A 78 -12.10 11.79 -6.70
CA ASP A 78 -12.49 13.20 -6.78
C ASP A 78 -12.36 13.95 -5.44
#